data_AF-A0A1L8D5M7-F1
#
_entry.id   AF-A0A1L8D5M7-F1
#
_cell.length_a   1.000
_cell.length_b   1.000
_cell.length_c   1.000
_cell.angle_alpha   90.00
_cell.angle_beta   90.00
_cell.angle_gamma   90.00
#
_symmetry.space_group_name_H-M   'P 1'
#
loop_
_entity.id
_entity.type
_entity.pdbx_description
1 polymer ?
#
loop_
_entity_poly.entity_id
_entity_poly.type
_entity_poly.pdbx_seq_one_letter_code
_entity_poly.pdbx_strand_id
1 'polypeptide(L)'
;MARVKIQELTNLRADALSVTCPACFMQFDQKQALYARQGDNLNLPVLTYMELLALALGIEAEELNLKEHRVDPFPLLQKAGIINTPLPFNEEVLKRCLTCGACEYDCPSARTGVMSPQGVIKRFLNGEIEELINSPEIWECVECHTCLEYCPQRFGMEKVFTWLKHQAMVRDAYPNSLKSGYEMFLKTGRLAKIDDRQRQKVGLPPLSSQEPKQFVEKLR
;
A
#
# COMPACT_ATOMS: atom_id res chain seq x y z
N MET A 1 4.49 20.93 27.61
CA MET A 1 5.65 20.02 27.56
C MET A 1 5.42 18.86 26.60
N ALA A 2 4.37 18.03 26.77
CA ALA A 2 4.10 16.91 25.85
C ALA A 2 3.94 17.34 24.38
N ARG A 3 3.16 18.40 24.10
CA ARG A 3 3.01 18.99 22.76
C ARG A 3 4.35 19.28 22.07
N VAL A 4 5.26 20.00 22.76
CA VAL A 4 6.59 20.38 22.23
C VAL A 4 7.41 19.14 21.87
N LYS A 5 7.46 18.15 22.77
CA LYS A 5 8.21 16.91 22.52
C LYS A 5 7.67 16.13 21.32
N ILE A 6 6.34 16.00 21.21
CA ILE A 6 5.73 15.32 20.06
C ILE A 6 6.09 16.08 18.77
N GLN A 7 5.98 17.40 18.78
CA GLN A 7 6.32 18.23 17.62
C GLN A 7 7.78 18.07 17.18
N GLU A 8 8.72 18.04 18.13
CA GLU A 8 10.13 17.78 17.86
C GLU A 8 10.34 16.38 17.25
N LEU A 9 9.70 15.35 17.80
CA LEU A 9 9.77 13.98 17.27
C LEU A 9 9.19 13.88 15.86
N THR A 10 8.05 14.52 15.59
CA THR A 10 7.45 14.60 14.26
C THR A 10 8.38 15.31 13.28
N ASN A 11 9.04 16.41 13.69
CA ASN A 11 10.02 17.12 12.86
C ASN A 11 11.25 16.26 12.55
N LEU A 12 11.66 15.40 13.49
CA LEU A 12 12.71 14.40 13.31
C LEU A 12 12.26 13.18 12.50
N ARG A 13 10.98 13.12 12.10
CA ARG A 13 10.37 12.00 11.36
C ARG A 13 10.40 10.68 12.13
N ALA A 14 10.23 10.74 13.45
CA ALA A 14 10.02 9.54 14.25
C ALA A 14 8.69 8.88 13.83
N ASP A 15 8.70 7.56 13.63
CA ASP A 15 7.51 6.79 13.26
C ASP A 15 6.57 6.56 14.45
N ALA A 16 7.11 6.55 15.67
CA ALA A 16 6.38 6.30 16.90
C ALA A 16 7.15 6.83 18.13
N LEU A 17 6.46 6.95 19.25
CA LEU A 17 7.06 7.19 20.57
C LEU A 17 6.82 5.98 21.48
N SER A 18 7.90 5.39 22.00
CA SER A 18 7.80 4.39 23.06
C SER A 18 7.84 5.05 24.45
N VAL A 19 6.99 4.58 25.37
CA VAL A 19 6.97 5.02 26.76
C VAL A 19 6.97 3.85 27.74
N THR A 20 7.57 4.02 28.91
CA THR A 20 7.65 2.96 29.94
C THR A 20 6.69 3.18 31.11
N CYS A 21 5.90 4.26 31.08
CA CYS A 21 5.01 4.64 32.18
C CYS A 21 3.58 4.91 31.66
N PRO A 22 2.52 4.36 32.29
CA PRO A 22 1.14 4.65 31.93
C PRO A 22 0.78 6.13 32.02
N ALA A 23 1.37 6.87 32.95
CA ALA A 23 1.17 8.31 33.03
C ALA A 23 1.75 9.03 31.80
N CYS A 24 2.93 8.62 31.33
CA CYS A 24 3.49 9.14 30.09
C CYS A 24 2.58 8.80 28.90
N PHE A 25 2.10 7.55 28.82
CA PHE A 25 1.15 7.13 27.78
C PHE A 25 -0.07 8.05 27.75
N MET A 26 -0.76 8.26 28.87
CA MET A 26 -1.91 9.19 28.94
C MET A 26 -1.55 10.62 28.52
N GLN A 27 -0.35 11.11 28.87
CA GLN A 27 0.07 12.47 28.50
C GLN A 27 0.40 12.63 27.02
N PHE A 28 0.95 11.59 26.37
CA PHE A 28 1.38 11.64 24.98
C PHE A 28 0.31 11.16 24.00
N ASP A 29 -0.48 10.15 24.34
CA ASP A 29 -1.53 9.60 23.47
C ASP A 29 -2.82 10.42 23.59
N GLN A 30 -3.48 10.38 24.76
CA GLN A 30 -4.80 10.97 24.95
C GLN A 30 -4.86 12.48 24.66
N LYS A 31 -3.78 13.21 25.01
CA LYS A 31 -3.74 14.67 24.79
C LYS A 31 -3.56 15.07 23.33
N GLN A 32 -3.13 14.18 22.43
CA GLN A 32 -3.03 14.52 21.01
C GLN A 32 -4.39 14.89 20.42
N ALA A 33 -5.48 14.30 20.90
CA ALA A 33 -6.83 14.70 20.52
C ALA A 33 -7.19 16.13 20.93
N LEU A 34 -6.67 16.59 22.07
CA LEU A 34 -6.84 17.96 22.52
C LEU A 34 -6.03 18.92 21.62
N TYR A 35 -4.82 18.53 21.23
CA TYR A 35 -3.97 19.32 20.33
C TYR A 35 -4.58 19.40 18.91
N ALA A 36 -5.16 18.31 18.41
CA ALA A 36 -5.88 18.29 17.13
C ALA A 36 -7.02 19.32 17.10
N ARG A 37 -7.79 19.45 18.19
CA ARG A 37 -8.83 20.49 18.33
C ARG A 37 -8.29 21.92 18.35
N GLN A 38 -7.00 22.09 18.68
CA GLN A 38 -6.30 23.37 18.67
C GLN A 38 -5.59 23.64 17.33
N GLY A 39 -5.75 22.77 16.34
CA GLY A 39 -5.15 22.88 15.01
C GLY A 39 -3.85 22.08 14.81
N ASP A 40 -3.38 21.38 15.84
CA ASP A 40 -2.13 20.62 15.80
C ASP A 40 -2.41 19.12 15.62
N ASN A 41 -2.50 18.68 14.36
CA ASN A 41 -2.62 17.27 14.00
C ASN A 41 -1.25 16.61 13.94
N LEU A 42 -0.70 16.25 15.11
CA LEU A 42 0.61 15.62 15.22
C LEU A 42 0.59 14.13 14.85
N ASN A 43 -0.50 13.43 15.19
CA ASN A 43 -0.79 12.03 14.85
C ASN A 43 0.41 11.07 15.02
N LEU A 44 1.20 11.26 16.08
CA LEU A 44 2.34 10.39 16.38
C LEU A 44 1.85 9.21 17.23
N PRO A 45 1.91 7.96 16.75
CA PRO A 45 1.54 6.79 17.55
C PRO A 45 2.41 6.68 18.80
N VAL A 46 1.79 6.34 19.93
CA VAL A 46 2.48 6.13 21.19
C VAL A 46 2.26 4.69 21.62
N LEU A 47 3.33 3.94 21.86
CA LEU A 47 3.24 2.57 22.36
C LEU A 47 3.92 2.48 23.71
N THR A 48 3.36 1.71 24.63
CA THR A 48 4.09 1.32 25.82
C THR A 48 5.20 0.33 25.44
N TYR A 49 6.29 0.32 26.21
CA TYR A 49 7.35 -0.66 26.05
C TYR A 49 6.83 -2.10 26.13
N MET A 50 5.81 -2.35 26.95
CA MET A 50 5.22 -3.68 27.09
C MET A 50 4.44 -4.10 25.83
N GLU A 51 3.69 -3.18 25.20
CA GLU A 51 3.03 -3.46 23.91
C GLU A 51 4.06 -3.75 22.82
N LEU A 52 5.14 -2.96 22.73
CA LEU A 52 6.22 -3.23 21.78
C LEU A 52 6.89 -4.58 22.00
N LEU A 53 7.17 -4.93 23.26
CA LEU A 53 7.74 -6.22 23.62
C LEU A 53 6.79 -7.36 23.25
N ALA A 54 5.49 -7.22 23.52
CA ALA A 54 4.49 -8.22 23.19
C ALA A 54 4.38 -8.43 21.68
N LEU A 55 4.34 -7.34 20.89
CA LEU A 55 4.35 -7.41 19.42
C LEU A 55 5.64 -8.09 18.91
N ALA A 56 6.79 -7.80 19.51
CA ALA A 56 8.06 -8.45 19.16
C ALA A 56 8.09 -9.95 19.50
N LEU A 57 7.30 -10.38 20.49
CA LEU A 57 7.11 -11.79 20.86
C LEU A 57 6.04 -12.50 20.02
N GLY A 58 5.42 -11.81 19.06
CA GLY A 58 4.39 -12.39 18.18
C GLY A 58 2.99 -12.43 18.79
N ILE A 59 2.71 -11.59 19.80
CA ILE A 59 1.35 -11.40 20.31
C ILE A 59 0.59 -10.49 19.35
N GLU A 60 -0.61 -10.90 18.96
CA GLU A 60 -1.45 -10.18 17.98
C GLU A 60 -1.88 -8.80 18.51
N ALA A 61 -1.96 -7.81 17.61
CA ALA A 61 -2.32 -6.43 17.94
C ALA A 61 -3.73 -6.31 18.54
N GLU A 62 -4.65 -7.17 18.11
CA GLU A 62 -6.01 -7.28 18.62
C GLU A 62 -6.05 -7.73 20.09
N GLU A 63 -5.15 -8.62 20.52
CA GLU A 63 -5.07 -9.10 21.90
C GLU A 63 -4.53 -8.02 22.84
N LEU A 64 -3.70 -7.12 22.33
CA LEU A 64 -3.15 -5.97 23.07
C LEU A 64 -4.13 -4.80 23.18
N ASN A 65 -5.32 -4.91 22.59
CA ASN A 65 -6.36 -3.90 22.62
C ASN A 65 -5.89 -2.52 22.11
N LEU A 66 -4.98 -2.51 21.12
CA LEU A 66 -4.37 -1.29 20.57
C LEU A 66 -5.38 -0.35 19.90
N LYS A 67 -6.60 -0.84 19.61
CA LYS A 67 -7.71 -0.04 19.08
C LYS A 67 -8.21 1.03 20.05
N GLU A 68 -7.92 0.88 21.35
CA GLU A 68 -8.29 1.86 22.37
C GLU A 68 -7.30 3.03 22.49
N HIS A 69 -6.17 2.97 21.76
CA HIS A 69 -5.25 4.10 21.67
C HIS A 69 -5.95 5.29 21.02
N ARG A 70 -5.63 6.49 21.48
CA ARG A 70 -6.25 7.70 20.94
C ARG A 70 -5.71 8.04 19.56
N VAL A 71 -4.43 7.75 19.31
CA VAL A 71 -3.82 7.77 17.98
C VAL A 71 -3.69 6.33 17.51
N ASP A 72 -4.30 6.03 16.36
CA ASP A 72 -4.31 4.68 15.78
C ASP A 72 -2.89 4.19 15.44
N PRO A 73 -2.39 3.12 16.09
CA PRO A 73 -1.07 2.57 15.80
C PRO A 73 -1.08 1.57 14.64
N PHE A 74 -2.24 1.12 14.14
CA PHE A 74 -2.31 0.10 13.08
C PHE A 74 -1.55 0.49 11.80
N PRO A 75 -1.59 1.75 11.31
CA PRO A 75 -0.77 2.16 10.16
C PRO A 75 0.73 1.97 10.38
N LEU A 76 1.22 2.22 11.60
CA LEU A 76 2.61 1.98 11.98
C LEU A 76 2.92 0.47 11.97
N LEU A 77 2.05 -0.34 12.58
CA LEU A 77 2.24 -1.79 12.64
C LEU A 77 2.25 -2.41 11.24
N GLN A 78 1.41 -1.89 10.34
CA GLN A 78 1.37 -2.30 8.94
C GLN A 78 2.67 -1.91 8.23
N LYS A 79 3.15 -0.68 8.43
CA LYS A 79 4.43 -0.20 7.89
C LYS A 79 5.61 -1.03 8.40
N ALA A 80 5.55 -1.47 9.66
CA ALA A 80 6.58 -2.30 10.30
C ALA A 80 6.47 -3.78 9.93
N GLY A 81 5.45 -4.21 9.17
CA GLY A 81 5.21 -5.61 8.82
C GLY A 81 4.80 -6.49 10.00
N ILE A 82 4.35 -5.88 11.11
CA ILE A 82 3.93 -6.58 12.34
C ILE A 82 2.50 -7.09 12.18
N ILE A 83 1.60 -6.27 11.62
CA ILE A 83 0.27 -6.73 11.21
C ILE A 83 0.27 -6.92 9.70
N ASN A 84 -0.27 -8.05 9.26
CA ASN A 84 -0.58 -8.24 7.86
C ASN A 84 -1.78 -7.35 7.52
N THR A 85 -1.68 -6.60 6.43
CA THR A 85 -2.89 -6.02 5.82
C THR A 85 -3.80 -7.19 5.48
N PRO A 86 -5.08 -7.21 5.88
CA PRO A 86 -5.99 -8.26 5.46
C PRO A 86 -5.88 -8.36 3.94
N LEU A 87 -5.49 -9.54 3.45
CA LEU A 87 -5.43 -9.76 2.03
C LEU A 87 -6.82 -9.45 1.46
N PRO A 88 -6.93 -8.85 0.26
CA PRO A 88 -8.22 -8.55 -0.35
C PRO A 88 -8.98 -9.82 -0.77
N PHE A 89 -8.48 -10.98 -0.38
CA PHE A 89 -8.96 -12.33 -0.62
C PHE A 89 -8.49 -13.26 0.51
N ASN A 90 -9.11 -14.43 0.62
CA ASN A 90 -8.71 -15.47 1.56
C ASN A 90 -8.56 -16.81 0.82
N GLU A 91 -8.03 -17.81 1.50
CA GLU A 91 -7.77 -19.14 0.93
C GLU A 91 -9.04 -19.79 0.35
N GLU A 92 -10.19 -19.63 1.01
CA GLU A 92 -11.47 -20.20 0.55
C GLU A 92 -11.90 -19.62 -0.80
N VAL A 93 -11.80 -18.29 -0.95
CA VAL A 93 -12.09 -17.59 -2.22
C VAL A 93 -11.12 -18.03 -3.31
N LEU A 94 -9.83 -18.16 -3.01
CA LEU A 94 -8.82 -18.59 -3.99
C LEU A 94 -9.06 -20.04 -4.44
N LYS A 95 -9.39 -20.95 -3.53
CA LYS A 95 -9.76 -22.34 -3.88
C LYS A 95 -10.99 -22.39 -4.78
N ARG A 96 -12.04 -21.63 -4.46
CA ARG A 96 -13.23 -21.51 -5.33
C ARG A 96 -12.89 -20.93 -6.70
N CYS A 97 -12.02 -19.93 -6.73
CA CYS A 97 -11.54 -19.30 -7.96
C CYS A 97 -10.83 -20.32 -8.86
N LEU A 98 -9.94 -21.13 -8.29
CA LEU A 98 -9.21 -22.18 -9.00
C LEU A 98 -10.14 -23.27 -9.57
N THR A 99 -11.18 -23.67 -8.82
CA THR A 99 -12.18 -24.62 -9.32
C THR A 99 -13.06 -24.01 -10.42
N CYS A 100 -13.40 -22.72 -10.32
CA CYS A 100 -14.30 -22.04 -11.24
C CYS A 100 -13.65 -21.78 -12.59
N GLY A 101 -12.50 -21.09 -12.60
CA GLY A 101 -11.71 -20.88 -13.82
C GLY A 101 -12.40 -20.13 -14.98
N ALA A 102 -13.61 -19.57 -14.77
CA ALA A 102 -14.50 -19.14 -15.85
C ALA A 102 -13.89 -18.07 -16.78
N CYS A 103 -13.01 -17.21 -16.25
CA CYS A 103 -12.39 -16.12 -16.99
C CYS A 103 -11.06 -16.50 -17.68
N GLU A 104 -10.55 -17.72 -17.53
CA GLU A 104 -9.23 -18.12 -18.02
C GLU A 104 -9.12 -17.93 -19.54
N TYR A 105 -10.09 -18.44 -20.30
CA TYR A 105 -10.08 -18.40 -21.77
C TYR A 105 -10.33 -16.99 -22.34
N ASP A 106 -11.06 -16.16 -21.61
CA ASP A 106 -11.36 -14.78 -22.00
C ASP A 106 -10.28 -13.79 -21.55
N CYS A 107 -9.29 -14.24 -20.77
CA CYS A 107 -8.18 -13.40 -20.36
C CYS A 107 -7.31 -13.06 -21.59
N PRO A 108 -7.17 -11.77 -21.96
CA PRO A 108 -6.37 -11.38 -23.11
C PRO A 108 -4.90 -11.74 -22.93
N SER A 109 -4.39 -11.62 -21.71
CA SER A 109 -3.00 -11.97 -21.36
C SER A 109 -2.78 -13.49 -21.37
N ALA A 110 -3.77 -14.30 -21.00
CA ALA A 110 -3.62 -15.75 -21.07
C ALA A 110 -3.49 -16.26 -22.50
N ARG A 111 -4.19 -15.61 -23.44
CA ARG A 111 -4.17 -15.95 -24.87
C ARG A 111 -2.82 -15.71 -25.54
N THR A 112 -1.91 -14.94 -24.94
CA THR A 112 -0.54 -14.75 -25.46
C THR A 112 0.38 -15.93 -25.12
N GLY A 113 -0.03 -16.79 -24.17
CA GLY A 113 0.74 -17.95 -23.71
C GLY A 113 1.84 -17.63 -22.69
N VAL A 114 2.02 -16.37 -22.30
CA VAL A 114 3.08 -15.96 -21.35
C VAL A 114 2.66 -16.15 -19.89
N MET A 115 1.37 -15.96 -19.58
CA MET A 115 0.83 -16.02 -18.21
C MET A 115 -0.44 -16.87 -18.20
N SER A 116 -0.70 -17.59 -17.10
CA SER A 116 -2.00 -18.24 -16.84
C SER A 116 -2.57 -17.71 -15.53
N PRO A 117 -3.75 -17.08 -15.53
CA PRO A 117 -4.40 -16.62 -14.30
C PRO A 117 -4.57 -17.74 -13.29
N GLN A 118 -5.12 -18.89 -13.70
CA GLN A 118 -5.23 -20.06 -12.82
C GLN A 118 -3.86 -20.59 -12.35
N GLY A 119 -2.84 -20.56 -13.22
CA GLY A 119 -1.47 -20.94 -12.85
C GLY A 119 -0.93 -20.10 -11.70
N VAL A 120 -1.12 -18.77 -11.77
CA VAL A 120 -0.72 -17.84 -10.71
C VAL A 120 -1.50 -18.10 -9.42
N ILE A 121 -2.82 -18.28 -9.48
CA ILE A 121 -3.64 -18.60 -8.29
C ILE A 121 -3.20 -19.92 -7.64
N LYS A 122 -2.92 -20.94 -8.45
CA LYS A 122 -2.45 -22.25 -7.97
C LYS A 122 -1.10 -22.13 -7.24
N ARG A 123 -0.14 -21.44 -7.85
CA ARG A 123 1.19 -21.21 -7.25
C ARG A 123 1.09 -20.37 -5.97
N PHE A 124 0.19 -19.39 -5.95
CA PHE A 124 -0.10 -18.61 -4.76
C PHE A 124 -0.59 -19.51 -3.61
N LEU A 125 -1.57 -20.39 -3.89
CA LEU A 125 -2.10 -21.36 -2.91
C LEU A 125 -1.05 -22.38 -2.46
N ASN A 126 -0.05 -22.69 -3.28
CA ASN A 126 1.08 -23.55 -2.92
C ASN A 126 2.12 -22.85 -2.03
N GLY A 127 2.00 -21.54 -1.81
CA GLY A 127 2.98 -20.77 -1.03
C GLY A 127 4.20 -20.28 -1.82
N GLU A 128 4.18 -20.36 -3.16
CA GLU A 128 5.27 -19.90 -4.05
C GLU A 128 5.26 -18.37 -4.23
N ILE A 129 5.09 -17.63 -3.13
CA ILE A 129 4.83 -16.18 -3.15
C ILE A 129 6.05 -15.40 -3.61
N GLU A 130 7.23 -15.73 -3.10
CA GLU A 130 8.46 -15.01 -3.44
C GLU A 130 8.87 -15.27 -4.90
N GLU A 131 8.65 -16.48 -5.42
CA GLU A 131 8.85 -16.80 -6.83
C GLU A 131 7.88 -16.01 -7.74
N LEU A 132 6.61 -15.87 -7.33
CA LEU A 132 5.62 -15.09 -8.06
C LEU A 132 5.95 -13.60 -8.07
N ILE A 133 6.38 -13.05 -6.93
CA ILE A 133 6.79 -11.64 -6.81
C ILE A 133 7.92 -11.29 -7.77
N ASN A 134 8.87 -12.20 -7.96
CA ASN A 134 10.02 -12.02 -8.85
C ASN A 134 9.72 -12.44 -10.31
N SER A 135 8.54 -12.98 -10.59
CA SER A 135 8.19 -13.48 -11.92
C SER A 135 7.72 -12.35 -12.83
N PRO A 136 8.16 -12.31 -14.11
CA PRO A 136 7.64 -11.35 -15.07
C PRO A 136 6.15 -11.60 -15.40
N GLU A 137 5.63 -12.81 -15.18
CA GLU A 137 4.26 -13.18 -15.57
C GLU A 137 3.19 -12.34 -14.86
N ILE A 138 3.45 -11.87 -13.63
CA ILE A 138 2.47 -11.06 -12.88
C ILE A 138 2.24 -9.71 -13.56
N TRP A 139 3.22 -9.22 -14.32
CA TRP A 139 3.17 -7.95 -15.05
C TRP A 139 2.40 -8.04 -16.37
N GLU A 140 2.09 -9.25 -16.84
CA GLU A 140 1.25 -9.46 -18.03
C GLU A 140 -0.23 -9.14 -17.76
N CYS A 141 -0.67 -9.16 -16.50
CA CYS A 141 -2.03 -8.78 -16.15
C CYS A 141 -2.23 -7.28 -16.44
N VAL A 142 -3.09 -6.96 -17.40
CA VAL A 142 -3.40 -5.59 -17.80
C VAL A 142 -4.52 -4.93 -16.98
N GLU A 143 -4.99 -5.59 -15.90
CA GLU A 143 -6.06 -5.08 -15.03
C GLU A 143 -7.32 -4.65 -15.82
N CYS A 144 -7.68 -5.41 -16.86
CA CYS A 144 -8.86 -5.11 -17.69
C CYS A 144 -10.21 -5.41 -17.00
N HIS A 145 -10.18 -6.02 -15.82
CA HIS A 145 -11.36 -6.41 -15.02
C HIS A 145 -12.33 -7.42 -15.66
N THR A 146 -12.00 -8.04 -16.80
CA THR A 146 -12.83 -9.13 -17.38
C THR A 146 -13.11 -10.24 -16.36
N CYS A 147 -12.10 -10.64 -15.58
CA CYS A 147 -12.27 -11.65 -14.54
C CYS A 147 -13.22 -11.24 -13.41
N LEU A 148 -13.37 -9.94 -13.14
CA LEU A 148 -14.31 -9.44 -12.14
C LEU A 148 -15.75 -9.57 -12.65
N GLU A 149 -16.00 -9.20 -13.91
CA GLU A 149 -17.31 -9.29 -14.56
C GLU A 149 -17.82 -10.73 -14.66
N TYR A 150 -16.93 -11.68 -14.96
CA TYR A 150 -17.28 -13.09 -15.03
C TYR A 150 -17.39 -13.76 -13.65
N CYS A 151 -16.87 -13.15 -12.58
CA CYS A 151 -16.75 -13.82 -11.30
C CYS A 151 -18.12 -13.92 -10.60
N PRO A 152 -18.66 -15.13 -10.36
CA PRO A 152 -19.92 -15.29 -9.62
C PRO A 152 -19.80 -14.84 -8.15
N GLN A 153 -18.58 -14.76 -7.62
CA GLN A 153 -18.28 -14.31 -6.26
C GLN A 153 -17.93 -12.81 -6.19
N ARG A 154 -17.92 -12.09 -7.32
CA ARG A 154 -17.44 -10.69 -7.42
C ARG A 154 -16.04 -10.47 -6.82
N PHE A 155 -15.22 -11.50 -6.85
CA PHE A 155 -13.85 -11.48 -6.38
C PHE A 155 -12.95 -10.78 -7.41
N GLY A 156 -12.84 -11.38 -8.60
CA GLY A 156 -11.92 -10.93 -9.64
C GLY A 156 -10.46 -11.34 -9.34
N MET A 157 -9.86 -12.14 -10.23
CA MET A 157 -8.46 -12.60 -10.07
C MET A 157 -7.45 -11.44 -10.07
N GLU A 158 -7.80 -10.31 -10.68
CA GLU A 158 -6.93 -9.13 -10.77
C GLU A 158 -6.49 -8.63 -9.40
N LYS A 159 -7.27 -8.87 -8.34
CA LYS A 159 -6.89 -8.51 -6.97
C LYS A 159 -5.62 -9.22 -6.50
N VAL A 160 -5.42 -10.49 -6.89
CA VAL A 160 -4.18 -11.21 -6.58
C VAL A 160 -3.01 -10.62 -7.34
N PHE A 161 -3.19 -10.35 -8.63
CA PHE A 161 -2.15 -9.74 -9.45
C PHE A 161 -1.77 -8.34 -8.95
N THR A 162 -2.75 -7.50 -8.63
CA THR A 162 -2.52 -6.16 -8.08
C THR A 162 -1.73 -6.26 -6.76
N TRP A 163 -2.11 -7.17 -5.88
CA TRP A 163 -1.39 -7.40 -4.63
C TRP A 163 0.05 -7.86 -4.88
N LEU A 164 0.27 -8.85 -5.75
CA LEU A 164 1.61 -9.34 -6.10
C LEU A 164 2.49 -8.23 -6.70
N LYS A 165 1.96 -7.41 -7.61
CA LYS A 165 2.67 -6.25 -8.18
C LYS A 165 3.03 -5.24 -7.11
N HIS A 166 2.12 -4.94 -6.17
CA HIS A 166 2.44 -4.05 -5.04
C HIS A 166 3.56 -4.63 -4.18
N GLN A 167 3.52 -5.93 -3.86
CA GLN A 167 4.59 -6.59 -3.11
C GLN A 167 5.94 -6.55 -3.84
N ALA A 168 5.92 -6.71 -5.17
CA ALA A 168 7.10 -6.58 -6.02
C ALA A 168 7.64 -5.14 -6.04
N MET A 169 6.75 -4.13 -6.08
CA MET A 169 7.15 -2.72 -5.99
C MET A 169 7.83 -2.37 -4.68
N VAL A 170 7.29 -2.85 -3.55
CA VAL A 170 7.89 -2.63 -2.21
C VAL A 170 9.28 -3.27 -2.09
N ARG A 171 9.53 -4.36 -2.83
CA ARG A 171 10.81 -5.08 -2.85
C ARG A 171 11.76 -4.65 -3.98
N ASP A 172 11.44 -3.57 -4.71
CA ASP A 172 12.19 -3.13 -5.89
C ASP A 172 12.33 -4.17 -7.02
N ALA A 173 11.40 -5.15 -7.09
CA ALA A 173 11.38 -6.27 -8.04
C ALA A 173 10.42 -6.03 -9.22
N TYR A 174 10.45 -4.84 -9.83
CA TYR A 174 9.53 -4.46 -10.91
C TYR A 174 10.26 -4.00 -12.19
N PRO A 175 9.61 -4.05 -13.38
CA PRO A 175 10.25 -3.72 -14.65
C PRO A 175 10.88 -2.31 -14.71
N ASN A 176 12.04 -2.20 -15.36
CA ASN A 176 12.78 -0.93 -15.52
C ASN A 176 11.96 0.19 -16.20
N SER A 177 11.05 -0.18 -17.10
CA SER A 177 10.14 0.77 -17.77
C SER A 177 9.20 1.45 -16.76
N LEU A 178 8.66 0.69 -15.82
CA LEU A 178 7.82 1.21 -14.73
C LEU A 178 8.63 2.07 -13.77
N LYS A 179 9.86 1.67 -13.43
CA LYS A 179 10.77 2.48 -12.60
C LYS A 179 11.05 3.84 -13.20
N SER A 180 11.39 3.87 -14.49
CA SER A 180 11.64 5.12 -15.21
C SER A 180 10.39 6.02 -15.24
N GLY A 181 9.20 5.45 -15.44
CA GLY A 181 7.93 6.17 -15.40
C GLY A 181 7.60 6.74 -14.01
N TYR A 182 7.81 5.93 -12.96
CA TYR A 182 7.58 6.32 -11.58
C TYR A 182 8.52 7.44 -11.12
N GLU A 183 9.82 7.33 -11.41
CA GLU A 183 10.81 8.37 -11.12
C GLU A 183 10.49 9.68 -11.86
N MET A 184 10.08 9.60 -13.13
CA MET A 184 9.65 10.78 -13.89
C MET A 184 8.41 11.42 -13.28
N PHE A 185 7.44 10.62 -12.85
CA PHE A 185 6.25 11.11 -12.15
C PHE A 185 6.62 11.80 -10.84
N LEU A 186 7.46 11.21 -10.01
CA LEU A 186 7.91 11.85 -8.75
C LEU A 186 8.69 13.15 -8.98
N LYS A 187 9.42 13.27 -10.09
CA LYS A 187 10.22 14.48 -10.41
C LYS A 187 9.39 15.59 -11.04
N THR A 188 8.43 15.23 -11.89
CA THR A 188 7.75 16.16 -12.80
C THR A 188 6.25 16.26 -12.58
N GLY A 189 5.67 15.36 -11.77
CA GLY A 189 4.24 15.12 -11.62
C GLY A 189 3.58 14.57 -12.89
N ARG A 190 4.35 14.07 -13.86
CA ARG A 190 3.85 13.63 -15.17
C ARG A 190 4.44 12.26 -15.54
N LEU A 191 3.62 11.44 -16.20
CA LEU A 191 4.00 10.12 -16.71
C LEU A 191 4.53 10.15 -18.15
N ALA A 192 4.59 11.32 -18.79
CA ALA A 192 5.12 11.49 -20.13
C ALA A 192 5.81 12.85 -20.30
N LYS A 193 6.79 12.90 -21.20
CA LYS A 193 7.36 14.15 -21.69
C LYS A 193 6.34 14.85 -22.58
N ILE A 194 6.22 16.16 -22.42
CA ILE A 194 5.30 16.97 -23.20
C ILE A 194 6.09 17.85 -24.17
N ASP A 195 5.64 17.91 -25.42
CA ASP A 195 6.16 18.82 -26.43
C ASP A 195 5.23 20.03 -26.56
N ASP A 196 5.65 21.16 -26.01
CA ASP A 196 4.89 22.42 -26.08
C ASP A 196 4.72 22.92 -27.52
N ARG A 197 5.61 22.55 -28.45
CA ARG A 197 5.49 22.93 -29.87
C ARG A 197 4.28 22.27 -30.51
N GLN A 198 4.01 21.01 -30.20
CA GLN A 198 2.83 20.31 -30.72
C GLN A 198 1.54 20.91 -30.17
N ARG A 199 1.54 21.32 -28.89
CA ARG A 199 0.40 22.02 -28.28
C ARG A 199 0.09 23.34 -28.98
N GLN A 200 1.12 24.13 -29.26
CA GLN A 200 0.97 25.40 -29.98
C GLN A 200 0.43 25.20 -31.40
N LYS A 201 0.87 24.17 -32.12
CA LYS A 201 0.37 23.84 -33.46
C LYS A 201 -1.14 23.57 -33.51
N VAL A 202 -1.70 23.03 -32.42
CA VAL A 202 -3.14 22.77 -32.30
C VAL A 202 -3.89 23.85 -31.49
N GLY A 203 -3.26 25.00 -31.24
CA GLY A 203 -3.89 26.14 -30.55
C GLY A 203 -4.16 25.93 -29.05
N LEU A 204 -3.50 24.96 -28.41
CA LEU A 204 -3.67 24.71 -26.97
C LEU A 204 -2.81 25.66 -26.12
N PRO A 205 -3.29 26.06 -24.93
CA PRO A 205 -2.54 26.95 -24.04
C PRO A 205 -1.26 26.29 -23.50
N PRO A 206 -0.25 27.09 -23.09
CA PRO A 206 0.94 26.58 -22.43
C PRO A 206 0.58 25.93 -21.09
N LEU A 207 1.32 24.90 -20.70
CA LEU A 207 1.05 24.19 -19.44
C LEU A 207 1.58 24.97 -18.24
N SER A 208 0.83 24.93 -17.13
CA SER A 208 1.36 25.38 -15.85
C SER A 208 2.50 24.46 -15.40
N SER A 209 3.57 25.06 -14.87
CA SER A 209 4.76 24.34 -14.41
C SER A 209 4.66 23.87 -12.95
N GLN A 210 3.60 24.28 -12.23
CA GLN A 210 3.52 24.16 -10.77
C GLN A 210 2.50 23.11 -10.27
N GLU A 211 1.36 22.94 -10.95
CA GLU A 211 0.27 22.07 -10.46
C GLU A 211 0.68 20.60 -10.22
N PRO A 212 1.49 19.96 -11.09
CA PRO A 212 1.83 18.55 -10.89
C PRO A 212 2.78 18.31 -9.71
N LYS A 213 3.63 19.28 -9.37
CA LYS A 213 4.60 19.15 -8.26
C LYS A 213 3.94 19.20 -6.89
N GLN A 214 2.94 20.09 -6.73
CA GLN A 214 2.16 20.19 -5.50
C GLN A 214 1.41 18.89 -5.17
N PHE A 215 0.98 18.15 -6.20
CA PHE A 215 0.34 16.85 -6.01
C PHE A 215 1.32 15.80 -5.48
N VAL A 216 2.53 15.75 -6.03
CA VAL A 216 3.57 14.81 -5.59
C VAL A 216 4.02 15.10 -4.16
N GLU A 217 4.10 16.37 -3.75
CA GLU A 217 4.44 16.75 -2.37
C GLU A 217 3.44 16.21 -1.34
N LYS A 218 2.17 16.02 -1.72
CA LYS A 218 1.13 15.42 -0.85
C LYS A 218 1.18 13.88 -0.79
N LEU A 219 1.89 13.23 -1.71
CA LEU A 219 2.04 11.77 -1.75
C LEU A 219 3.24 11.26 -0.94
N ARG A 220 4.09 12.16 -0.44
CA ARG A 220 5.26 11.87 0.40
C ARG A 220 4.97 12.13 1.86
#